data_AF-A0A161U487-F1
#
_entry.id   AF-A0A161U487-F1
#
_cell.length_a   1.000
_cell.length_b   1.000
_cell.length_c   1.000
_cell.angle_alpha   90.00
_cell.angle_beta   90.00
_cell.angle_gamma   90.00
#
_symmetry.space_group_name_H-M   'P 1'
#
loop_
_entity.id
_entity.type
_entity.pdbx_description
1 polymer ?
#
loop_
_entity_poly.entity_id
_entity_poly.type
_entity_poly.pdbx_seq_one_letter_code
_entity_poly.pdbx_strand_id
1 'polypeptide(L)'
;MRLTRLRMTALLIALGSLVAGAGVAGSIGDTSAAWTDSTSASVVATGGSWVPASAIGCTAMNPNGTPKPGGRCSVTSIQLQGEWGNPGARTRGYSVVFNSNAGGGYIQFTIDLSTAGGPFSWATAGLVAPAQQAIPDNGWSCAQLPMLTAKTPTNWGWGQSSSIYFQVTEDRSSTGAVCG
;
A
#
# COMPACT_ATOMS: atom_id res chain seq x y z
N MET A 1 52.53 -25.18 -32.17
CA MET A 1 52.48 -25.62 -33.58
C MET A 1 51.00 -25.66 -33.98
N ARG A 2 50.46 -24.58 -34.58
CA ARG A 2 50.21 -24.40 -36.03
C ARG A 2 49.57 -25.62 -36.71
N LEU A 3 48.32 -25.47 -37.18
CA LEU A 3 47.92 -25.44 -38.61
C LEU A 3 46.41 -25.06 -38.69
N THR A 4 46.04 -23.84 -39.13
CA THR A 4 45.49 -23.46 -40.47
C THR A 4 44.05 -23.95 -40.73
N ARG A 5 43.03 -23.08 -40.70
CA ARG A 5 42.53 -22.09 -41.72
C ARG A 5 41.77 -22.71 -42.91
N LEU A 6 40.76 -21.93 -43.33
CA LEU A 6 40.02 -21.86 -44.62
C LEU A 6 38.65 -22.56 -44.66
N ARG A 7 37.60 -22.04 -45.31
CA ARG A 7 37.15 -20.73 -45.88
C ARG A 7 35.73 -20.98 -46.43
N MET A 8 34.86 -19.94 -46.45
CA MET A 8 33.83 -19.59 -47.45
C MET A 8 32.82 -20.69 -47.92
N THR A 9 31.53 -20.42 -48.14
CA THR A 9 31.01 -19.63 -49.27
C THR A 9 29.50 -19.39 -49.10
N ALA A 10 29.04 -18.21 -49.54
CA ALA A 10 27.66 -17.74 -49.58
C ALA A 10 26.80 -18.44 -50.66
N LEU A 11 25.48 -18.44 -50.48
CA LEU A 11 24.54 -18.66 -51.58
C LEU A 11 23.42 -17.59 -51.55
N LEU A 12 23.46 -16.71 -52.55
CA LEU A 12 22.41 -15.78 -52.96
C LEU A 12 21.40 -16.54 -53.82
N ILE A 13 20.09 -16.39 -53.55
CA ILE A 13 19.05 -16.68 -54.55
C ILE A 13 18.09 -15.49 -54.58
N ALA A 14 18.11 -14.79 -55.70
CA ALA A 14 17.12 -13.80 -56.10
C ALA A 14 16.19 -14.45 -57.13
N LEU A 15 14.88 -14.29 -56.96
CA LEU A 15 13.90 -14.46 -58.04
C LEU A 15 12.73 -13.50 -57.81
N GLY A 16 12.45 -12.71 -58.84
CA GLY A 16 11.55 -11.57 -58.79
C GLY A 16 10.15 -11.80 -59.35
N SER A 17 9.33 -10.79 -59.06
CA SER A 17 8.29 -10.17 -59.89
C SER A 17 7.03 -10.97 -60.24
N LEU A 18 5.92 -10.61 -59.59
CA LEU A 18 4.60 -10.63 -60.21
C LEU A 18 3.81 -9.39 -59.76
N VAL A 19 3.56 -8.50 -60.71
CA VAL A 19 2.68 -7.34 -60.61
C VAL A 19 1.32 -7.77 -61.15
N ALA A 20 0.28 -7.64 -60.33
CA ALA A 20 -1.11 -7.65 -60.79
C ALA A 20 -1.87 -6.58 -60.00
N GLY A 21 -2.29 -5.51 -60.70
CA GLY A 21 -3.21 -4.52 -60.18
C GLY A 21 -4.65 -4.86 -60.55
N ALA A 22 -5.57 -4.72 -59.60
CA ALA A 22 -7.00 -4.52 -59.86
C ALA A 22 -7.72 -3.88 -58.66
N GLY A 23 -8.38 -2.75 -58.94
CA GLY A 23 -9.55 -2.10 -58.33
C GLY A 23 -10.06 -2.40 -56.90
N VAL A 24 -10.11 -1.33 -56.11
CA VAL A 24 -11.04 -0.88 -55.05
C VAL A 24 -12.16 -1.81 -54.51
N ALA A 25 -12.17 -2.01 -53.19
CA ALA A 25 -13.33 -1.84 -52.30
C ALA A 25 -12.83 -1.84 -50.84
N GLY A 26 -13.17 -0.79 -50.07
CA GLY A 26 -12.63 -0.53 -48.75
C GLY A 26 -13.02 -1.56 -47.70
N SER A 27 -12.03 -1.96 -46.90
CA SER A 27 -12.23 -2.40 -45.52
C SER A 27 -11.24 -1.62 -44.66
N ILE A 28 -11.75 -1.01 -43.59
CA ILE A 28 -10.93 -0.36 -42.57
C ILE A 28 -10.26 -1.50 -41.81
N GLY A 29 -9.00 -1.76 -42.13
CA GLY A 29 -8.14 -2.64 -41.35
C GLY A 29 -7.57 -1.87 -40.17
N ASP A 30 -7.63 -2.46 -38.99
CA ASP A 30 -7.10 -1.88 -37.76
C ASP A 30 -5.64 -1.44 -37.95
N THR A 31 -5.40 -0.13 -37.81
CA THR A 31 -4.05 0.40 -37.65
C THR A 31 -3.52 -0.08 -36.30
N SER A 32 -2.77 -1.18 -36.30
CA SER A 32 -1.93 -1.53 -35.17
C SER A 32 -0.76 -0.55 -35.14
N ALA A 33 -0.86 0.46 -34.28
CA ALA A 33 0.25 1.33 -33.96
C ALA A 33 1.33 0.50 -33.25
N ALA A 34 2.32 0.05 -34.01
CA ALA A 34 3.56 -0.52 -33.48
C ALA A 34 4.45 0.61 -32.94
N TRP A 35 4.01 1.22 -31.85
CA TRP A 35 4.81 2.11 -31.03
C TRP A 35 4.65 1.62 -29.60
N THR A 36 5.41 0.59 -29.26
CA THR A 36 5.61 0.23 -27.86
C THR A 36 6.52 1.29 -27.27
N ASP A 37 5.94 2.39 -26.81
CA ASP A 37 6.69 3.39 -26.05
C ASP A 37 7.27 2.69 -24.82
N SER A 38 8.60 2.67 -24.75
CA SER A 38 9.31 2.10 -23.62
C SER A 38 9.24 3.11 -22.48
N THR A 39 8.16 3.08 -21.69
CA THR A 39 8.03 3.96 -20.54
C THR A 39 9.08 3.61 -19.50
N SER A 40 10.20 4.32 -19.53
CA SER A 40 11.27 4.21 -18.56
C SER A 40 11.05 5.26 -17.49
N ALA A 41 10.51 4.87 -16.33
CA ALA A 41 10.46 5.75 -15.18
C ALA A 41 11.85 5.79 -14.51
N SER A 42 12.60 6.88 -14.71
CA SER A 42 13.81 7.13 -13.94
C SER A 42 13.45 7.83 -12.63
N VAL A 43 13.73 7.20 -11.50
CA VAL A 43 13.63 7.84 -10.18
C VAL A 43 14.98 8.45 -9.84
N VAL A 44 15.00 9.76 -9.59
CA VAL A 44 16.16 10.42 -8.99
C VAL A 44 16.16 10.07 -7.51
N ALA A 45 17.06 9.18 -7.09
CA ALA A 45 17.33 8.95 -5.68
C ALA A 45 18.11 10.14 -5.12
N THR A 46 17.40 11.19 -4.71
CA THR A 46 17.99 12.20 -3.84
C THR A 46 18.09 11.57 -2.45
N GLY A 47 19.32 11.48 -1.93
CA GLY A 47 19.65 10.73 -0.73
C GLY A 47 18.66 10.93 0.43
N GLY A 48 18.12 9.80 0.92
CA GLY A 48 17.51 9.66 2.24
C GLY A 48 16.11 10.23 2.41
N SER A 49 15.08 9.46 2.06
CA SER A 49 13.89 9.33 2.91
C SER A 49 13.14 8.04 2.56
N TRP A 50 13.01 7.14 3.53
CA TRP A 50 12.09 6.01 3.45
C TRP A 50 10.68 6.59 3.31
N VAL A 51 9.93 6.18 2.28
CA VAL A 51 8.55 6.64 2.08
C VAL A 51 7.79 6.42 3.39
N PRO A 52 7.29 7.48 4.06
CA PRO A 52 6.58 7.31 5.32
C PRO A 52 5.29 6.55 5.04
N ALA A 53 4.96 5.65 5.97
CA ALA A 53 3.66 5.03 6.01
C ALA A 53 2.57 6.11 5.95
N SER A 54 1.72 6.08 4.92
CA SER A 54 0.84 7.19 4.60
C SER A 54 -0.34 7.22 5.55
N ALA A 55 -0.22 8.02 6.60
CA ALA A 55 -1.40 8.49 7.30
C ALA A 55 -2.19 9.39 6.37
N ILE A 56 -3.45 9.02 6.19
CA ILE A 56 -4.38 9.72 5.31
C ILE A 56 -5.04 10.86 6.09
N GLY A 57 -5.21 10.70 7.41
CA GLY A 57 -5.70 11.75 8.28
C GLY A 57 -5.35 11.51 9.74
N CYS A 58 -5.12 12.61 10.49
CA CYS A 58 -5.18 12.60 11.94
C CYS A 58 -5.72 13.93 12.46
N THR A 59 -6.63 13.86 13.43
CA THR A 59 -7.25 15.03 14.05
C THR A 59 -7.14 14.92 15.56
N ALA A 60 -6.64 15.98 16.20
CA ALA A 60 -6.67 16.11 17.67
C ALA A 60 -8.07 16.54 18.11
N MET A 61 -8.66 15.78 19.03
CA MET A 61 -10.02 15.99 19.53
C MET A 61 -9.98 16.34 21.02
N ASN A 62 -10.92 17.16 21.47
CA ASN A 62 -11.20 17.37 22.89
C ASN A 62 -11.94 16.16 23.50
N PRO A 63 -11.95 15.99 24.83
CA PRO A 63 -12.66 14.89 25.48
C PRO A 63 -14.18 14.86 25.19
N ASN A 64 -14.78 16.01 24.88
CA ASN A 64 -16.20 16.15 24.56
C ASN A 64 -16.55 15.79 23.10
N GLY A 65 -15.58 15.33 22.30
CA GLY A 65 -15.81 14.91 20.92
C GLY A 65 -15.73 16.01 19.87
N THR A 66 -15.34 17.25 20.23
CA THR A 66 -15.12 18.31 19.24
C THR A 66 -13.66 18.40 18.81
N PRO A 67 -13.36 18.84 17.57
CA PRO A 67 -11.99 19.13 17.17
C PRO A 67 -11.33 20.15 18.11
N LYS A 68 -10.07 19.90 18.48
CA LYS A 68 -9.32 20.78 19.36
C LYS A 68 -8.94 22.07 18.62
N PRO A 69 -9.30 23.27 19.09
CA PRO A 69 -8.82 24.52 18.51
C PRO A 69 -7.28 24.60 18.58
N GLY A 70 -6.63 24.90 17.46
CA GLY A 70 -5.16 24.83 17.35
C GLY A 70 -4.60 23.40 17.52
N GLY A 71 -5.45 22.39 17.33
CA GLY A 71 -5.08 20.99 17.38
C GLY A 71 -4.09 20.65 16.28
N ARG A 72 -2.99 19.99 16.66
CA ARG A 72 -2.06 19.34 15.73
C ARG A 72 -2.15 17.84 15.95
N CYS A 73 -2.26 17.09 14.87
CA CYS A 73 -1.98 15.67 14.88
C CYS A 73 -1.34 15.28 13.56
N SER A 74 -0.28 14.50 13.63
CA SER A 74 0.29 13.79 12.49
C SER A 74 0.75 12.41 12.94
N VAL A 75 0.69 11.45 12.02
CA VAL A 75 1.36 10.17 12.21
C VAL A 75 2.80 10.34 11.81
N THR A 76 3.70 9.94 12.70
CA THR A 76 5.14 10.02 12.48
C THR A 76 5.68 8.70 11.94
N SER A 77 5.12 7.56 12.37
CA SER A 77 5.52 6.25 11.87
C SER A 77 4.43 5.21 12.08
N ILE A 78 4.35 4.24 11.16
CA ILE A 78 3.61 2.99 11.31
C ILE A 78 4.63 1.87 11.14
N GLN A 79 4.72 0.97 12.12
CA GLN A 79 5.71 -0.09 12.14
C GLN A 79 5.06 -1.42 12.46
N LEU A 80 5.43 -2.44 11.69
CA LEU A 80 5.17 -3.82 12.04
C LEU A 80 6.11 -4.21 13.20
N GLN A 81 5.55 -4.53 14.36
CA GLN A 81 6.28 -4.96 15.54
C GLN A 81 6.50 -6.48 15.59
N GLY A 82 5.63 -7.24 14.93
CA GLY A 82 5.72 -8.69 14.88
C GLY A 82 4.64 -9.31 14.00
N GLU A 83 4.91 -10.52 13.53
CA GLU A 83 4.00 -11.37 12.78
C GLU A 83 4.05 -12.79 13.38
N TRP A 84 2.89 -13.39 13.61
CA TRP A 84 2.74 -14.72 14.19
C TRP A 84 1.77 -15.56 13.37
N GLY A 85 1.94 -16.88 13.37
CA GLY A 85 1.05 -17.81 12.67
C GLY A 85 1.48 -18.13 11.23
N ASN A 86 0.68 -18.93 10.54
CA ASN A 86 0.93 -19.38 9.17
C ASN A 86 0.12 -18.52 8.18
N PRO A 87 0.59 -18.35 6.93
CA PRO A 87 -0.14 -17.64 5.89
C PRO A 87 -1.62 -18.08 5.79
N GLY A 88 -2.53 -17.11 5.78
CA GLY A 88 -3.98 -17.33 5.82
C GLY A 88 -4.58 -17.29 7.22
N ALA A 89 -3.76 -17.33 8.27
CA ALA A 89 -4.17 -17.20 9.67
C ALA A 89 -3.13 -16.41 10.50
N ARG A 90 -2.38 -15.51 9.85
CA ARG A 90 -1.36 -14.72 10.54
C ARG A 90 -1.97 -13.60 11.37
N THR A 91 -1.35 -13.27 12.48
CA THR A 91 -1.63 -12.06 13.25
C THR A 91 -0.43 -11.14 13.19
N ARG A 92 -0.66 -9.85 12.97
CA ARG A 92 0.35 -8.79 12.95
C ARG A 92 0.12 -7.79 14.06
N GLY A 93 1.18 -7.40 14.76
CA GLY A 93 1.18 -6.30 15.71
C GLY A 93 1.69 -5.03 15.07
N TYR A 94 0.93 -3.96 15.14
CA TYR A 94 1.31 -2.65 14.61
C TYR A 94 1.54 -1.66 15.74
N SER A 95 2.64 -0.92 15.69
CA SER A 95 2.83 0.28 16.49
C SER A 95 2.71 1.51 15.60
N VAL A 96 1.92 2.49 16.05
CA VAL A 96 1.74 3.77 15.36
C VAL A 96 2.14 4.88 16.30
N VAL A 97 3.07 5.72 15.86
CA VAL A 97 3.55 6.87 16.62
C VAL A 97 2.91 8.13 16.05
N PHE A 98 2.41 8.98 16.93
CA PHE A 98 1.80 10.26 16.58
C PHE A 98 2.55 11.41 17.25
N ASN A 99 2.62 12.52 16.55
CA ASN A 99 2.87 13.82 17.14
C ASN A 99 1.53 14.53 17.29
N SER A 100 1.04 14.68 18.52
CA SER A 100 -0.25 15.30 18.79
C SER A 100 -0.17 16.25 19.98
N ASN A 101 -1.03 17.27 19.99
CA ASN A 101 -1.28 18.08 21.18
C ASN A 101 -2.67 17.85 21.77
N ALA A 102 -3.33 16.72 21.49
CA ALA A 102 -4.65 16.44 22.06
C ALA A 102 -4.66 16.51 23.60
N GLY A 103 -3.53 16.21 24.27
CA GLY A 103 -3.42 16.25 25.73
C GLY A 103 -4.37 15.25 26.39
N GLY A 104 -5.26 15.74 27.26
CA GLY A 104 -6.35 14.94 27.87
C GLY A 104 -7.46 14.54 26.89
N GLY A 105 -7.45 15.03 25.66
CA GLY A 105 -8.38 14.59 24.62
C GLY A 105 -8.08 13.19 24.07
N TYR A 106 -8.44 13.00 22.80
CA TYR A 106 -8.11 11.80 22.03
C TYR A 106 -7.72 12.20 20.61
N ILE A 107 -7.26 11.24 19.81
CA ILE A 107 -7.04 11.45 18.38
C ILE A 107 -8.00 10.58 17.57
N GLN A 108 -8.50 11.11 16.46
CA GLN A 108 -9.12 10.34 15.39
C GLN A 108 -8.13 10.24 14.24
N PHE A 109 -7.99 9.07 13.65
CA PHE A 109 -7.00 8.83 12.62
C PHE A 109 -7.49 7.87 11.55
N THR A 110 -6.95 8.06 10.35
CA THR A 110 -7.05 7.11 9.24
C THR A 110 -5.65 6.80 8.75
N ILE A 111 -5.29 5.52 8.74
CA ILE A 111 -3.97 5.03 8.37
C ILE A 111 -4.04 3.86 7.39
N ASP A 112 -3.04 3.78 6.51
CA ASP A 112 -2.82 2.64 5.63
C ASP A 112 -1.81 1.65 6.22
N LEU A 113 -2.28 0.48 6.65
CA LEU A 113 -1.43 -0.56 7.21
C LEU A 113 -0.67 -1.37 6.16
N SER A 114 -1.06 -1.33 4.88
CA SER A 114 -0.37 -2.06 3.81
C SER A 114 1.03 -1.55 3.56
N THR A 115 1.31 -0.31 3.97
CA THR A 115 2.62 0.32 3.89
C THR A 115 3.60 -0.21 4.94
N ALA A 116 3.13 -0.92 5.96
CA ALA A 116 3.95 -1.45 7.05
C ALA A 116 4.00 -2.99 7.00
N GLY A 117 5.11 -3.53 6.46
CA GLY A 117 5.37 -4.97 6.41
C GLY A 117 5.29 -5.57 5.00
N GLY A 118 5.29 -6.90 4.92
CA GLY A 118 5.22 -7.65 3.67
C GLY A 118 3.78 -8.03 3.26
N PRO A 119 3.60 -8.92 2.26
CA PRO A 119 2.30 -9.36 1.77
C PRO A 119 1.38 -9.87 2.91
N PHE A 120 0.11 -9.50 2.89
CA PHE A 120 -0.92 -9.86 3.89
C PHE A 120 -2.29 -9.98 3.22
N SER A 121 -3.09 -10.96 3.63
CA SER A 121 -4.45 -11.14 3.13
C SER A 121 -5.41 -10.19 3.84
N TRP A 122 -5.62 -9.00 3.26
CA TRP A 122 -6.56 -8.01 3.81
C TRP A 122 -8.03 -8.38 3.59
N ALA A 123 -8.33 -9.17 2.56
CA ALA A 123 -9.71 -9.53 2.20
C ALA A 123 -10.45 -10.28 3.31
N THR A 124 -9.74 -11.05 4.12
CA THR A 124 -10.28 -11.83 5.26
C THR A 124 -9.87 -11.24 6.61
N ALA A 125 -9.09 -10.16 6.61
CA ALA A 125 -8.50 -9.62 7.82
C ALA A 125 -9.52 -9.00 8.78
N GLY A 126 -9.10 -8.85 10.03
CA GLY A 126 -9.88 -8.16 11.06
C GLY A 126 -9.01 -7.65 12.19
N LEU A 127 -9.48 -6.60 12.88
CA LEU A 127 -8.80 -6.03 14.04
C LEU A 127 -9.03 -6.95 15.25
N VAL A 128 -7.98 -7.32 15.98
CA VAL A 128 -8.08 -8.28 17.08
C VAL A 128 -8.62 -7.61 18.35
N ALA A 129 -9.58 -8.23 19.03
CA ALA A 129 -10.09 -7.75 20.31
C ALA A 129 -9.12 -8.04 21.49
N PRO A 130 -9.10 -7.18 22.52
CA PRO A 130 -9.73 -5.86 22.55
C PRO A 130 -8.84 -4.82 21.86
N ALA A 131 -9.39 -4.06 20.90
CA ALA A 131 -8.69 -3.00 20.20
C ALA A 131 -8.63 -1.70 21.02
N GLN A 132 -8.18 -1.78 22.27
CA GLN A 132 -8.34 -0.71 23.27
C GLN A 132 -7.69 0.62 22.87
N GLN A 133 -6.63 0.57 22.06
CA GLN A 133 -5.88 1.76 21.67
C GLN A 133 -6.24 2.26 20.27
N ALA A 134 -6.99 1.47 19.49
CA ALA A 134 -7.45 1.79 18.14
C ALA A 134 -8.91 1.36 18.02
N ILE A 135 -9.80 2.11 18.64
CA ILE A 135 -11.23 1.82 18.72
C ILE A 135 -11.84 2.24 17.38
N PRO A 136 -12.36 1.32 16.55
CA PRO A 136 -12.97 1.70 15.27
C PRO A 136 -14.09 2.72 15.45
N ASP A 137 -14.16 3.69 14.54
CA ASP A 137 -15.26 4.64 14.53
C ASP A 137 -16.57 3.98 14.05
N ASN A 138 -17.71 4.57 14.42
CA ASN A 138 -19.03 4.04 14.05
C ASN A 138 -19.21 4.13 12.53
N GLY A 139 -19.28 2.98 11.86
CA GLY A 139 -19.31 2.88 10.39
C GLY A 139 -18.01 2.41 9.74
N TRP A 140 -16.94 2.17 10.51
CA TRP A 140 -15.79 1.42 10.00
C TRP A 140 -16.05 -0.09 10.07
N SER A 141 -15.62 -0.85 9.04
CA SER A 141 -15.67 -2.31 9.05
C SER A 141 -14.37 -2.92 8.55
N CYS A 142 -14.15 -4.21 8.86
CA CYS A 142 -12.99 -4.95 8.38
C CYS A 142 -12.85 -5.01 6.84
N ALA A 143 -13.93 -4.77 6.09
CA ALA A 143 -13.88 -4.69 4.64
C ALA A 143 -13.06 -3.50 4.11
N GLN A 144 -12.80 -2.51 4.97
CA GLN A 144 -11.99 -1.33 4.61
C GLN A 144 -10.49 -1.54 4.84
N LEU A 145 -10.09 -2.62 5.52
CA LEU A 145 -8.67 -2.95 5.64
C LEU A 145 -8.03 -3.10 4.25
N PRO A 146 -6.80 -2.58 4.02
CA PRO A 146 -5.81 -2.13 5.01
C PRO A 146 -6.02 -0.73 5.60
N MET A 147 -7.06 0.01 5.18
CA MET A 147 -7.38 1.31 5.79
C MET A 147 -8.06 1.13 7.13
N LEU A 148 -7.40 1.60 8.19
CA LEU A 148 -7.97 1.65 9.52
C LEU A 148 -8.37 3.08 9.85
N THR A 149 -9.68 3.29 10.07
CA THR A 149 -10.21 4.52 10.66
C THR A 149 -10.65 4.22 12.08
N ALA A 150 -10.03 4.88 13.04
CA ALA A 150 -10.25 4.62 14.44
C ALA A 150 -9.96 5.86 15.29
N LYS A 151 -10.36 5.77 16.55
CA LYS A 151 -10.03 6.73 17.60
C LYS A 151 -9.32 6.07 18.75
N THR A 152 -8.55 6.85 19.48
CA THR A 152 -7.89 6.40 20.70
C THR A 152 -8.80 6.66 21.90
N PRO A 153 -8.54 6.07 23.08
CA PRO A 153 -9.19 6.46 24.32
C PRO A 153 -9.01 7.95 24.63
N THR A 154 -9.98 8.52 25.33
CA THR A 154 -9.86 9.84 25.96
C THR A 154 -8.88 9.78 27.13
N ASN A 155 -8.27 10.92 27.46
CA ASN A 155 -7.32 11.06 28.56
C ASN A 155 -6.07 10.17 28.46
N TRP A 156 -5.65 9.83 27.25
CA TRP A 156 -4.41 9.05 27.02
C TRP A 156 -3.13 9.83 27.37
N GLY A 157 -3.20 11.16 27.45
CA GLY A 157 -2.03 12.01 27.71
C GLY A 157 -1.18 12.25 26.46
N TRP A 158 -1.81 12.64 25.36
CA TRP A 158 -1.15 12.84 24.06
C TRP A 158 -0.10 13.96 24.08
N GLY A 159 1.11 13.62 23.60
CA GLY A 159 2.25 14.53 23.43
C GLY A 159 2.96 14.37 22.09
N GLN A 160 4.20 14.89 22.01
CA GLN A 160 4.97 15.00 20.75
C GLN A 160 5.49 13.67 20.18
N SER A 161 5.37 12.56 20.90
CA SER A 161 5.82 11.23 20.45
C SER A 161 5.07 10.12 21.19
N SER A 162 3.75 10.17 21.15
CA SER A 162 2.90 9.15 21.80
C SER A 162 2.59 8.03 20.81
N SER A 163 2.60 6.78 21.28
CA SER A 163 2.33 5.61 20.44
C SER A 163 1.10 4.85 20.88
N ILE A 164 0.48 4.16 19.92
CA ILE A 164 -0.46 3.07 20.17
C ILE A 164 0.08 1.77 19.62
N TYR A 165 -0.50 0.68 20.09
CA TYR A 165 -0.30 -0.67 19.61
C TYR A 165 -1.65 -1.38 19.47
N PHE A 166 -1.82 -2.10 18.37
CA PHE A 166 -2.97 -2.96 18.13
C PHE A 166 -2.57 -4.12 17.21
N GLN A 167 -3.44 -5.12 17.13
CA GLN A 167 -3.20 -6.32 16.33
C GLN A 167 -4.26 -6.49 15.24
N VAL A 168 -3.85 -7.04 14.09
CA VAL A 168 -4.72 -7.41 12.98
C VAL A 168 -4.47 -8.87 12.63
N THR A 169 -5.53 -9.67 12.53
CA THR A 169 -5.48 -11.05 12.04
C THR A 169 -5.80 -11.10 10.55
N GLU A 170 -5.21 -12.02 9.78
CA GLU A 170 -5.57 -12.34 8.38
C GLU A 170 -6.90 -13.06 8.29
N ASP A 171 -7.33 -13.71 9.37
CA ASP A 171 -8.57 -14.46 9.42
C ASP A 171 -9.43 -13.97 10.57
N ARG A 172 -10.35 -13.05 10.24
CA ARG A 172 -11.32 -12.50 11.18
C ARG A 172 -12.25 -13.54 11.82
N SER A 173 -12.35 -14.75 11.25
CA SER A 173 -13.17 -15.84 11.81
C SER A 173 -12.42 -16.64 12.88
N SER A 174 -11.09 -16.61 12.87
CA SER A 174 -10.24 -17.43 13.74
C SER A 174 -10.05 -16.89 15.15
N THR A 175 -10.19 -15.58 15.35
CA THR A 175 -9.78 -14.89 16.59
C THR A 175 -10.62 -13.66 16.78
N GLY A 176 -11.55 -13.69 17.76
CA GLY A 176 -12.52 -12.65 18.14
C GLY A 176 -12.27 -11.26 17.56
N ALA A 177 -12.50 -11.11 16.26
CA ALA A 177 -12.11 -9.93 15.53
C ALA A 177 -13.22 -8.91 15.67
N VAL A 178 -12.86 -7.67 15.94
CA VAL A 178 -13.78 -6.54 15.96
C VAL A 178 -13.79 -5.92 14.58
N CYS A 179 -14.88 -6.12 13.89
CA CYS A 179 -15.29 -5.28 12.78
C CYS A 179 -16.33 -4.33 13.38
N GLY A 180 -16.14 -3.02 13.23
CA GLY A 180 -17.04 -2.01 13.82
C GLY A 180 -18.48 -2.12 13.33
#